data_AF-A0A943N7E9-F1
#
_entry.id   AF-A0A943N7E9-F1
#
_cell.length_a   1.000
_cell.length_b   1.000
_cell.length_c   1.000
_cell.angle_alpha   90.00
_cell.angle_beta   90.00
_cell.angle_gamma   90.00
#
_symmetry.space_group_name_H-M   'P 1'
#
loop_
_entity.id
_entity.type
_entity.pdbx_description
1 polymer ?
#
loop_
_entity_poly.entity_id
_entity_poly.type
_entity_poly.pdbx_seq_one_letter_code
_entity_poly.pdbx_strand_id
1 'polypeptide(L)'
;DGRTGEPFENRVSVGYMYYLKLHHLVDDKIHARSTGPYSLVTQQPLGGKAQFGGQRFGEMEVWALEAYGAANTLQEILTVKSDDIVGRVKTYEAIVKGENVPEPGVPESFKVLIKELQSLGLDIKVLSDTNEEIQIGEMIDDDDTTPIDVNMSGLEDVPDMAPMENDDRFSEFDFNDDDDDDSDADFSEFDGE
;
A
#
# COMPACT_ATOMS: atom_id res chain seq x y z
N ASP A 1 -44.10 -17.77 -15.82
CA ASP A 1 -43.27 -16.69 -15.30
C ASP A 1 -43.85 -16.19 -13.96
N GLY A 2 -43.03 -16.21 -12.91
CA GLY A 2 -43.44 -15.79 -11.56
C GLY A 2 -43.67 -14.28 -11.40
N ARG A 3 -43.27 -13.45 -12.38
CA ARG A 3 -43.54 -12.01 -12.38
C ARG A 3 -44.90 -11.65 -13.00
N THR A 4 -45.36 -12.40 -14.00
CA THR A 4 -46.57 -12.10 -14.80
C THR A 4 -47.73 -13.05 -14.53
N GLY A 5 -47.46 -14.26 -14.04
CA GLY A 5 -48.46 -15.29 -13.77
C GLY A 5 -48.80 -16.19 -14.96
N GLU A 6 -48.30 -15.89 -16.16
CA GLU A 6 -48.54 -16.70 -17.36
C GLU A 6 -47.63 -17.95 -17.39
N PRO A 7 -48.08 -19.08 -17.95
CA PRO A 7 -47.22 -20.26 -18.13
C PRO A 7 -46.09 -19.98 -19.13
N PHE A 8 -44.95 -20.64 -18.97
CA PHE A 8 -43.90 -20.61 -20.01
C PHE A 8 -44.39 -21.33 -21.27
N GLU A 9 -44.06 -20.80 -22.45
CA GLU A 9 -44.48 -21.35 -23.75
C GLU A 9 -44.06 -22.82 -23.93
N ASN A 10 -42.86 -23.18 -23.44
CA ASN A 10 -42.33 -24.53 -23.50
C ASN A 10 -42.21 -25.16 -22.10
N ARG A 11 -42.31 -26.49 -22.05
CA ARG A 11 -42.10 -27.27 -20.82
C ARG A 11 -40.63 -27.19 -20.41
N VAL A 12 -40.37 -26.84 -19.15
CA VAL A 12 -39.02 -26.73 -18.58
C VAL A 12 -38.76 -27.93 -17.67
N SER A 13 -37.60 -28.58 -17.81
CA SER A 13 -37.14 -29.64 -16.91
C SER A 13 -36.69 -29.05 -15.58
N VAL A 14 -37.23 -29.56 -14.48
CA VAL A 14 -36.87 -29.16 -13.11
C VAL A 14 -36.41 -30.39 -12.34
N GLY A 15 -35.35 -30.25 -11.56
CA GLY A 15 -34.79 -31.32 -10.74
C GLY A 15 -34.06 -30.79 -9.51
N TYR A 16 -33.60 -31.70 -8.67
CA TYR A 16 -32.81 -31.36 -7.49
C TYR A 16 -31.35 -31.31 -7.87
N MET A 17 -30.73 -30.13 -7.73
CA MET A 17 -29.31 -29.94 -7.95
C MET A 17 -28.63 -29.56 -6.64
N TYR A 18 -27.47 -30.17 -6.39
CA TYR A 18 -26.63 -29.82 -5.26
C TYR A 18 -25.65 -28.73 -5.66
N TYR A 19 -25.72 -27.58 -5.00
CA TYR A 19 -24.83 -26.45 -5.21
C TYR A 19 -23.82 -26.35 -4.07
N LEU A 20 -22.56 -26.08 -4.42
CA LEU A 20 -21.51 -25.79 -3.46
C LEU A 20 -21.18 -24.29 -3.54
N LYS A 21 -21.26 -23.60 -2.40
CA LYS A 21 -20.79 -22.21 -2.28
C LYS A 21 -19.29 -22.25 -1.96
N LEU A 22 -18.47 -21.76 -2.88
CA LEU A 22 -17.04 -21.61 -2.66
C LEU A 22 -16.75 -20.38 -1.80
N HIS A 23 -15.67 -20.44 -1.01
CA HIS A 23 -15.22 -19.36 -0.14
C HIS A 23 -14.46 -18.27 -0.94
N HIS A 24 -15.16 -17.66 -1.90
CA HIS A 24 -14.66 -16.59 -2.76
C HIS A 24 -15.70 -15.48 -2.85
N LEU A 25 -15.91 -14.78 -1.74
CA LEU A 25 -16.86 -13.68 -1.67
C LEU A 25 -16.23 -12.39 -2.22
N VAL A 26 -17.08 -11.53 -2.75
CA VAL A 26 -16.69 -10.21 -3.24
C VAL A 26 -16.21 -9.33 -2.09
N ASP A 27 -16.85 -9.47 -0.92
CA ASP A 27 -16.51 -8.76 0.32
C ASP A 27 -15.02 -8.96 0.69
N ASP A 28 -14.47 -10.15 0.45
CA ASP A 28 -13.07 -10.46 0.70
C ASP A 28 -12.13 -9.93 -0.39
N LYS A 29 -12.64 -9.62 -1.59
CA LYS A 29 -11.83 -9.28 -2.78
C LYS A 29 -11.82 -7.79 -3.13
N ILE A 30 -12.84 -7.03 -2.76
CA ILE A 30 -12.84 -5.58 -3.00
C ILE A 30 -11.72 -4.94 -2.18
N HIS A 31 -10.94 -4.09 -2.84
CA HIS A 31 -9.86 -3.30 -2.24
C HIS A 31 -9.75 -1.96 -2.96
N ALA A 32 -9.56 -0.89 -2.19
CA ALA A 32 -9.36 0.45 -2.70
C ALA A 32 -8.30 1.16 -1.85
N ARG A 33 -7.52 2.02 -2.49
CA ARG A 33 -6.47 2.81 -1.85
C ARG A 33 -6.46 4.22 -2.42
N SER A 34 -6.42 5.22 -1.56
CA SER A 34 -6.13 6.62 -1.89
C SER A 34 -4.68 6.96 -1.53
N THR A 35 -4.37 6.93 -0.24
CA THR A 35 -3.05 7.10 0.36
C THR A 35 -2.75 5.90 1.28
N GLY A 36 -1.53 5.78 1.80
CA GLY A 36 -1.18 4.67 2.68
C GLY A 36 0.33 4.53 2.89
N PRO A 37 0.79 3.43 3.49
CA PRO A 37 2.20 3.22 3.79
C PRO A 37 3.05 2.99 2.53
N TYR A 38 4.33 3.34 2.64
CA TYR A 38 5.33 3.26 1.59
C TYR A 38 6.54 2.43 2.07
N SER A 39 7.26 1.85 1.12
CA SER A 39 8.52 1.16 1.37
C SER A 39 9.59 2.15 1.83
N LEU A 40 10.39 1.77 2.83
CA LEU A 40 11.47 2.61 3.36
C LEU A 40 12.52 2.95 2.29
N VAL A 41 12.86 1.97 1.46
CA VAL A 41 13.97 2.10 0.50
C VAL A 41 13.52 2.72 -0.82
N THR A 42 12.49 2.14 -1.44
CA THR A 42 12.06 2.53 -2.79
C THR A 42 11.00 3.62 -2.79
N GLN A 43 10.44 3.96 -1.63
CA GLN A 43 9.35 4.93 -1.48
C GLN A 43 8.10 4.61 -2.31
N GLN A 44 7.98 3.38 -2.81
CA GLN A 44 6.81 2.90 -3.53
C GLN A 44 5.72 2.43 -2.56
N PRO A 45 4.43 2.52 -2.95
CA PRO A 45 3.32 1.94 -2.22
C PRO A 45 3.57 0.48 -1.86
N LEU A 46 3.35 0.10 -0.58
CA LEU A 46 3.43 -1.31 -0.17
C LEU A 46 2.42 -2.17 -0.92
N GLY A 47 2.68 -3.48 -1.02
CA GLY A 47 1.80 -4.43 -1.69
C GLY A 47 0.81 -5.11 -0.72
N GLY A 48 -0.31 -5.58 -1.26
CA GLY A 48 -1.25 -6.47 -0.55
C GLY A 48 -2.40 -5.77 0.18
N LYS A 49 -3.57 -6.40 0.16
CA LYS A 49 -4.81 -5.87 0.75
C LYS A 49 -4.68 -5.60 2.26
N ALA A 50 -3.97 -6.46 2.99
CA ALA A 50 -3.83 -6.36 4.45
C ALA A 50 -3.02 -5.12 4.91
N GLN A 51 -2.16 -4.57 4.05
CA GLN A 51 -1.31 -3.42 4.37
C GLN A 51 -1.81 -2.13 3.72
N PHE A 52 -3.09 -2.10 3.30
CA PHE A 52 -3.64 -1.03 2.47
C PHE A 52 -2.76 -0.75 1.25
N GLY A 53 -2.29 -1.84 0.62
CA GLY A 53 -1.30 -1.80 -0.45
C GLY A 53 -1.83 -1.21 -1.75
N GLY A 54 -0.94 -0.68 -2.57
CA GLY A 54 -1.23 -0.18 -3.90
C GLY A 54 -1.44 -1.30 -4.91
N GLN A 55 -2.08 -0.98 -6.03
CA GLN A 55 -2.13 -1.89 -7.17
C GLN A 55 -0.79 -1.83 -7.91
N ARG A 56 -0.25 -2.99 -8.27
CA ARG A 56 0.92 -3.05 -9.14
C ARG A 56 0.52 -2.60 -10.54
N PHE A 57 1.18 -1.56 -11.03
CA PHE A 57 1.19 -1.19 -12.43
C PHE A 57 2.44 -1.80 -13.06
N GLY A 58 2.27 -2.82 -13.89
CA GLY A 58 3.35 -3.60 -14.44
C GLY A 58 3.80 -3.13 -15.83
N GLU A 59 4.81 -3.81 -16.35
CA GLU A 59 5.39 -3.52 -17.67
C GLU A 59 4.36 -3.65 -18.80
N MET A 60 3.45 -4.63 -18.71
CA MET A 60 2.40 -4.80 -19.71
C MET A 60 1.40 -3.64 -19.72
N GLU A 61 1.08 -3.09 -18.55
CA GLU A 61 0.20 -1.93 -18.45
C GLU A 61 0.91 -0.64 -18.89
N VAL A 62 2.22 -0.52 -18.67
CA VAL A 62 3.05 0.56 -19.23
C VAL A 62 2.99 0.54 -20.76
N TRP A 63 3.23 -0.63 -21.39
CA TRP A 63 3.13 -0.76 -22.84
C TRP A 63 1.76 -0.37 -23.38
N ALA A 64 0.69 -0.67 -22.64
CA ALA A 64 -0.65 -0.26 -23.04
C ALA A 64 -0.77 1.27 -23.10
N LEU A 65 -0.29 2.00 -22.09
CA LEU A 65 -0.34 3.47 -22.07
C LEU A 65 0.56 4.10 -23.13
N GLU A 66 1.74 3.53 -23.35
CA GLU A 66 2.67 3.95 -24.40
C GLU A 66 2.03 3.81 -25.78
N ALA A 67 1.36 2.68 -26.06
CA ALA A 67 0.65 2.45 -27.31
C ALA A 67 -0.50 3.42 -27.55
N TYR A 68 -1.19 3.86 -26.48
CA TYR A 68 -2.20 4.92 -26.56
C TYR A 68 -1.61 6.32 -26.71
N GLY A 69 -0.31 6.51 -26.51
CA GLY A 69 0.32 7.83 -26.48
C GLY A 69 -0.06 8.65 -25.23
N ALA A 70 -0.45 7.99 -24.14
CA ALA A 70 -0.90 8.63 -22.91
C ALA A 70 0.28 9.06 -22.01
N ALA A 71 1.15 9.93 -22.53
CA ALA A 71 2.40 10.33 -21.89
C ALA A 71 2.21 10.92 -20.48
N ASN A 72 1.26 11.85 -20.32
CA ASN A 72 1.02 12.50 -19.02
C ASN A 72 0.48 11.51 -17.99
N THR A 73 -0.41 10.59 -18.41
CA THR A 73 -0.95 9.56 -17.51
C THR A 73 0.12 8.58 -17.08
N LEU A 74 1.00 8.17 -18.00
CA LEU A 74 2.12 7.31 -17.67
C LEU A 74 3.09 8.00 -16.71
N GLN A 75 3.44 9.26 -16.98
CA GLN A 75 4.28 10.07 -16.10
C GLN A 75 3.66 10.18 -14.71
N GLU A 76 2.37 10.52 -14.61
CA GLU A 76 1.64 10.65 -13.34
C GLU A 76 1.66 9.34 -12.53
N ILE A 77 1.49 8.19 -13.18
CA ILE A 77 1.56 6.87 -12.54
C ILE A 77 2.97 6.57 -12.03
N LEU A 78 4.01 6.88 -12.80
CA LEU A 78 5.39 6.57 -12.45
C LEU A 78 6.01 7.53 -11.43
N THR A 79 5.42 8.69 -11.19
CA THR A 79 5.97 9.76 -10.34
C THR A 79 5.07 10.03 -9.14
N VAL A 80 4.15 10.99 -9.25
CA VAL A 80 3.32 11.52 -8.17
C VAL A 80 2.41 10.48 -7.51
N LYS A 81 2.05 9.39 -8.21
CA LYS A 81 1.28 8.26 -7.65
C LYS A 81 2.13 7.11 -7.10
N SER A 82 3.45 7.14 -7.31
CA SER A 82 4.38 6.08 -6.95
C SER A 82 5.39 6.55 -5.91
N ASP A 83 6.53 7.09 -6.34
CA ASP A 83 7.73 7.26 -5.52
C ASP A 83 8.32 8.68 -5.53
N ASP A 84 7.61 9.67 -6.10
CA ASP A 84 7.97 11.09 -5.93
C ASP A 84 7.50 11.59 -4.56
N ILE A 85 8.40 11.63 -3.58
CA ILE A 85 8.10 12.02 -2.17
C ILE A 85 7.54 13.45 -2.11
N VAL A 86 8.17 14.39 -2.80
CA VAL A 86 7.77 15.81 -2.75
C VAL A 86 6.55 16.03 -3.62
N GLY A 87 6.52 15.41 -4.80
CA GLY A 87 5.43 15.51 -5.76
C GLY A 87 4.13 14.98 -5.20
N ARG A 88 4.12 13.85 -4.48
CA ARG A 88 2.88 13.27 -3.91
C ARG A 88 2.24 14.18 -2.85
N VAL A 89 3.05 14.80 -1.98
CA VAL A 89 2.54 15.71 -0.92
C VAL A 89 1.96 16.97 -1.55
N LYS A 90 2.70 17.61 -2.46
CA LYS A 90 2.22 18.81 -3.17
C LYS A 90 1.00 18.52 -4.03
N THR A 91 0.94 17.36 -4.66
CA THR A 91 -0.22 16.92 -5.44
C THR A 91 -1.44 16.75 -4.55
N TYR A 92 -1.28 16.13 -3.38
CA TYR A 92 -2.37 16.01 -2.42
C TYR A 92 -2.89 17.38 -1.97
N GLU A 93 -2.00 18.30 -1.61
CA GLU A 93 -2.37 19.66 -1.25
C GLU A 93 -3.08 20.40 -2.39
N ALA A 94 -2.57 20.31 -3.61
CA ALA A 94 -3.17 20.93 -4.79
C ALA A 94 -4.59 20.40 -5.02
N ILE A 95 -4.80 19.09 -4.89
CA ILE A 95 -6.13 18.46 -5.01
C ILE A 95 -7.09 18.99 -3.95
N VAL A 96 -6.64 19.10 -2.69
CA VAL A 96 -7.46 19.64 -1.59
C VAL A 96 -7.80 21.12 -1.80
N LYS A 97 -6.86 21.90 -2.34
CA LYS A 97 -7.04 23.34 -2.65
C LYS A 97 -7.82 23.58 -3.96
N GLY A 98 -8.03 22.55 -4.79
CA GLY A 98 -8.63 22.67 -6.12
C GLY A 98 -7.73 23.37 -7.13
N GLU A 99 -6.42 23.35 -6.90
CA GLU A 99 -5.40 23.90 -7.79
C GLU A 99 -4.91 22.84 -8.79
N ASN A 100 -4.22 23.29 -9.84
CA ASN A 100 -3.63 22.36 -10.80
C ASN A 100 -2.46 21.58 -10.16
N VAL A 101 -2.37 20.30 -10.50
CA VAL A 101 -1.29 19.42 -10.06
C VAL A 101 0.06 19.98 -10.54
N PRO A 102 1.08 20.09 -9.66
CA PRO A 102 2.40 20.59 -10.05
C PRO A 102 3.11 19.64 -11.00
N GLU A 103 4.17 20.12 -11.66
CA GLU A 103 5.01 19.26 -12.49
C GLU A 103 5.74 18.20 -11.65
N PRO A 104 5.75 16.93 -12.09
CA PRO A 104 6.43 15.86 -11.38
C PRO A 104 7.95 16.03 -11.30
N GLY A 105 8.54 15.56 -10.21
CA GLY A 105 9.99 15.52 -10.00
C GLY A 105 10.66 14.24 -10.51
N VAL A 106 11.88 14.02 -10.03
CA VAL A 106 12.67 12.81 -10.31
C VAL A 106 12.24 11.69 -9.37
N PRO A 107 11.88 10.50 -9.88
CA PRO A 107 11.54 9.32 -9.07
C PRO A 107 12.66 8.92 -8.09
N GLU A 108 12.30 8.54 -6.87
CA GLU A 108 13.27 8.03 -5.91
C GLU A 108 13.90 6.70 -6.35
N SER A 109 13.14 5.83 -7.04
CA SER A 109 13.69 4.60 -7.60
C SER A 109 14.87 4.85 -8.56
N PHE A 110 14.85 5.95 -9.30
CA PHE A 110 15.96 6.34 -10.16
C PHE A 110 17.18 6.80 -9.36
N LYS A 111 16.96 7.53 -8.25
CA LYS A 111 18.07 7.92 -7.34
C LYS A 111 18.71 6.70 -6.69
N VAL A 112 17.88 5.76 -6.22
CA VAL A 112 18.33 4.48 -5.65
C VAL A 112 19.17 3.71 -6.68
N LEU A 113 18.71 3.61 -7.93
CA LEU A 113 19.45 2.97 -9.02
C LEU A 113 20.85 3.60 -9.22
N ILE A 114 20.95 4.94 -9.22
CA ILE A 114 22.25 5.61 -9.38
C ILE A 114 23.19 5.25 -8.22
N LYS A 115 22.69 5.27 -6.98
CA LYS A 115 23.49 4.92 -5.80
C LYS A 115 23.90 3.45 -5.80
N GLU A 116 23.04 2.55 -6.24
CA GLU A 116 23.36 1.13 -6.39
C GLU A 116 24.48 0.91 -7.42
N LEU A 117 24.42 1.59 -8.56
CA LEU A 117 25.49 1.49 -9.57
C LEU A 117 26.81 2.14 -9.10
N GLN A 118 26.73 3.26 -8.37
CA GLN A 118 27.90 3.88 -7.74
C GLN A 118 28.54 2.95 -6.69
N SER A 119 27.75 2.17 -5.96
CA SER A 119 28.25 1.19 -4.99
C SER A 119 29.08 0.06 -5.65
N LEU A 120 28.84 -0.21 -6.93
CA LEU A 120 29.63 -1.15 -7.74
C LEU A 120 30.93 -0.53 -8.29
N GLY A 121 31.20 0.75 -8.00
CA GLY A 121 32.37 1.47 -8.51
C GLY A 121 32.18 2.07 -9.90
N LEU A 122 30.94 2.21 -10.38
CA LEU A 122 30.62 2.90 -11.63
C LEU A 122 30.33 4.38 -11.37
N ASP A 123 31.09 5.27 -12.00
CA ASP A 123 30.84 6.71 -11.93
C ASP A 123 29.74 7.09 -12.93
N ILE A 124 28.51 7.26 -12.42
CA ILE A 124 27.35 7.68 -13.21
C ILE A 124 27.03 9.12 -12.88
N LYS A 125 26.98 9.94 -13.95
CA LYS A 125 26.68 11.37 -13.89
C LYS A 125 25.57 11.71 -14.86
N VAL A 126 24.64 12.53 -14.41
CA VAL A 126 23.60 13.09 -15.27
C VAL A 126 24.10 14.43 -15.79
N LEU A 127 24.18 14.54 -17.11
CA LEU A 127 24.70 15.72 -17.78
C LEU A 127 23.56 16.51 -18.41
N SER A 128 23.63 17.82 -18.28
CA SER A 128 22.79 18.76 -19.02
C SER A 128 23.20 18.83 -20.50
N ASP A 129 22.40 19.52 -21.31
CA ASP A 129 22.71 19.83 -22.71
C ASP A 129 24.05 20.58 -22.88
N THR A 130 24.47 21.32 -21.83
CA THR A 130 25.74 22.05 -21.75
C THR A 130 26.92 21.18 -21.30
N ASN A 131 26.72 19.87 -21.12
CA ASN A 131 27.69 18.92 -20.59
C ASN A 131 28.16 19.24 -19.16
N GLU A 132 27.32 19.96 -18.41
CA GLU A 132 27.50 20.25 -16.99
C GLU A 132 26.79 19.19 -16.14
N GLU A 133 27.40 18.81 -15.02
CA GLU A 133 26.87 17.79 -14.11
C GLU A 133 25.69 18.35 -13.31
N ILE A 134 24.54 17.67 -13.43
CA ILE A 134 23.34 17.99 -12.66
C ILE A 134 23.40 17.18 -11.37
N GLN A 135 23.42 17.89 -10.23
CA GLN A 135 23.25 17.25 -8.94
C GLN A 135 21.77 16.89 -8.76
N ILE A 136 21.48 15.60 -8.87
CA ILE A 136 20.17 15.07 -8.46
C ILE A 136 20.15 15.17 -6.93
N GLY A 137 19.30 16.06 -6.41
CA GLY A 137 19.20 16.34 -4.98
C GLY A 137 19.10 15.05 -4.16
N GLU A 138 19.86 15.01 -3.08
CA GLU A 138 19.93 13.88 -2.15
C GLU A 138 18.54 13.58 -1.56
N MET A 139 18.40 12.38 -0.98
CA MET A 139 17.23 12.05 -0.16
C MET A 139 17.07 13.20 0.82
N ILE A 140 15.92 13.87 0.79
CA ILE A 140 15.64 14.94 1.74
C ILE A 140 15.79 14.30 3.12
N ASP A 141 16.74 14.78 3.92
CA ASP A 141 16.83 14.41 5.33
C ASP A 141 15.46 14.63 5.95
N ASP A 142 14.97 13.67 6.73
CA ASP A 142 13.63 13.69 7.35
C ASP A 142 13.33 15.01 8.11
N ASP A 143 14.36 15.79 8.47
CA ASP A 143 14.30 17.09 9.17
C ASP A 143 13.76 18.28 8.33
N ASP A 144 13.78 18.22 7.00
CA ASP A 144 13.24 19.30 6.14
C ASP A 144 11.76 19.10 5.77
N THR A 145 11.15 18.01 6.24
CA THR A 145 9.69 17.91 6.25
C THR A 145 9.15 18.73 7.41
N THR A 146 8.74 19.97 7.14
CA THR A 146 7.89 20.70 8.10
C THR A 146 6.75 19.78 8.51
N PRO A 147 6.37 19.67 9.80
CA PRO A 147 5.20 18.90 10.19
C PRO A 147 3.98 19.55 9.54
N ILE A 148 3.54 18.99 8.42
CA ILE A 148 2.36 19.47 7.71
C ILE A 148 1.18 18.84 8.41
N ASP A 149 0.32 19.69 9.00
CA ASP A 149 -0.90 19.35 9.73
C ASP A 149 -2.02 18.90 8.77
N VAL A 150 -1.68 17.93 7.92
CA VAL A 150 -2.60 17.35 6.95
C VAL A 150 -2.45 15.85 7.07
N ASN A 151 -3.45 15.24 7.68
CA ASN A 151 -3.49 13.83 7.96
C ASN A 151 -3.61 13.01 6.66
N MET A 152 -2.47 12.75 6.02
CA MET A 152 -2.36 11.96 4.80
C MET A 152 -2.70 10.48 5.05
N SER A 153 -2.80 10.04 6.31
CA SER A 153 -3.11 8.66 6.68
C SER A 153 -4.62 8.34 6.68
N GLY A 154 -5.48 9.36 6.66
CA GLY A 154 -6.93 9.18 6.66
C GLY A 154 -7.50 8.54 7.94
N LEU A 155 -6.73 8.50 9.04
CA LEU A 155 -7.27 8.17 10.37
C LEU A 155 -7.96 9.42 10.93
N GLU A 156 -9.27 9.40 11.16
CA GLU A 156 -9.98 10.52 11.79
C GLU A 156 -9.41 10.86 13.18
N ASP A 157 -9.53 12.15 13.54
CA ASP A 157 -9.01 12.81 14.75
C ASP A 157 -9.32 12.05 16.05
N VAL A 158 -8.29 11.44 16.65
CA VAL A 158 -8.28 11.19 18.10
C VAL A 158 -7.84 12.50 18.75
N PRO A 159 -8.65 13.12 19.64
CA PRO A 159 -8.28 14.39 20.24
C PRO A 159 -7.01 14.25 21.07
N ASP A 160 -6.12 15.25 20.95
CA ASP A 160 -4.86 15.40 21.68
C ASP A 160 -5.01 14.91 23.13
N MET A 161 -4.38 13.77 23.45
CA MET A 161 -4.07 13.44 24.83
C MET A 161 -3.00 14.44 25.29
N ALA A 162 -3.40 15.40 26.11
CA ALA A 162 -2.50 16.30 26.82
C ALA A 162 -1.37 15.49 27.51
N PRO A 163 -0.16 16.07 27.66
CA PRO A 163 0.95 15.34 28.27
C PRO A 163 0.61 15.06 29.73
N MET A 164 0.44 13.78 30.07
CA MET A 164 0.35 13.36 31.47
C MET A 164 1.67 13.68 32.16
N GLU A 165 1.59 14.54 33.18
CA GLU A 165 2.68 14.81 34.10
C GLU A 165 3.22 13.51 34.71
N ASN A 166 4.55 13.44 34.89
CA ASN A 166 5.25 12.33 35.53
C ASN A 166 4.63 12.00 36.90
N ASP A 167 4.13 10.78 37.09
CA ASP A 167 3.90 10.19 38.41
C ASP A 167 4.81 8.96 38.58
N ASP A 168 5.95 9.19 39.21
CA ASP A 168 6.93 8.18 39.64
C ASP A 168 6.38 7.32 40.79
N ARG A 169 5.27 6.58 40.59
CA ARG A 169 4.67 5.72 41.62
C ARG A 169 4.01 4.45 41.07
N PHE A 170 4.80 3.56 40.48
CA PHE A 170 4.54 2.12 40.64
C PHE A 170 5.83 1.31 40.40
N SER A 171 6.73 1.38 41.38
CA SER A 171 7.81 0.40 41.51
C SER A 171 7.25 -0.97 41.90
N GLU A 172 7.87 -2.01 41.36
CA GLU A 172 7.83 -3.41 41.83
C GLU A 172 6.54 -4.22 41.53
N PHE A 173 6.54 -4.95 40.41
CA PHE A 173 5.84 -6.23 40.36
C PHE A 173 6.71 -7.25 39.63
N ASP A 174 7.40 -8.05 40.45
CA ASP A 174 8.27 -9.17 40.11
C ASP A 174 7.41 -10.33 39.57
N PHE A 175 7.57 -10.69 38.30
CA PHE A 175 6.97 -11.90 37.72
C PHE A 175 8.03 -13.00 37.65
N ASN A 176 8.32 -13.61 38.79
CA ASN A 176 8.66 -15.02 38.86
C ASN A 176 7.52 -15.70 39.62
N ASP A 177 6.70 -16.46 38.91
CA ASP A 177 6.03 -17.61 39.50
C ASP A 177 5.89 -18.69 38.42
N ASP A 178 6.55 -19.81 38.71
CA ASP A 178 6.41 -21.10 38.06
C ASP A 178 4.97 -21.60 38.23
N ASP A 179 4.35 -22.14 37.18
CA ASP A 179 3.27 -23.15 37.28
C ASP A 179 2.88 -23.63 35.86
N ASP A 180 3.69 -24.53 35.28
CA ASP A 180 3.25 -25.45 34.21
C ASP A 180 3.51 -26.87 34.71
N ASP A 181 2.53 -27.42 35.43
CA ASP A 181 2.47 -28.82 35.87
C ASP A 181 1.62 -29.65 34.88
N ASP A 182 2.04 -30.90 34.72
CA ASP A 182 1.74 -31.88 33.68
C ASP A 182 0.24 -32.19 33.42
N SER A 183 -0.10 -32.54 32.17
CA SER A 183 -0.80 -33.81 31.84
C SER A 183 -1.21 -33.96 30.36
N ASP A 184 -0.32 -34.53 29.53
CA ASP A 184 -0.73 -35.22 28.31
C ASP A 184 -0.85 -36.72 28.59
N ALA A 185 -2.09 -37.17 28.83
CA ALA A 185 -2.44 -38.58 28.96
C ALA A 185 -2.60 -39.22 27.57
N ASP A 186 -1.66 -40.10 27.23
CA ASP A 186 -1.68 -40.99 26.07
C ASP A 186 -2.81 -42.03 26.22
N PHE A 187 -3.83 -41.97 25.36
CA PHE A 187 -4.87 -43.00 25.26
C PHE A 187 -4.79 -43.70 23.90
N SER A 188 -3.93 -44.72 23.84
CA SER A 188 -3.97 -45.74 22.79
C SER A 188 -4.61 -47.02 23.34
N GLU A 189 -5.86 -47.31 22.97
CA GLU A 189 -6.32 -48.70 22.86
C GLU A 189 -7.67 -48.79 22.13
N PHE A 190 -7.73 -49.58 21.05
CA PHE A 190 -8.80 -50.57 20.91
C PHE A 190 -8.42 -51.60 19.83
N ASP A 191 -7.99 -52.78 20.27
CA ASP A 191 -8.03 -54.03 19.51
C ASP A 191 -9.06 -54.96 20.17
N GLY A 192 -9.95 -55.55 19.34
CA GLY A 192 -10.50 -56.89 19.51
C GLY A 192 -11.58 -57.19 20.56
N GLU A 193 -12.82 -57.38 20.09
CA GLU A 193 -13.57 -58.66 20.19
C GLU A 193 -14.63 -58.75 19.07
#